data_AF-A0A285HQN9-F1
#
_entry.id   AF-A0A285HQN9-F1
#
_cell.length_a   1.000
_cell.length_b   1.000
_cell.length_c   1.000
_cell.angle_alpha   90.00
_cell.angle_beta   90.00
_cell.angle_gamma   90.00
#
_symmetry.space_group_name_H-M   'P 1'
#
loop_
_entity.id
_entity.type
_entity.pdbx_description
1 polymer ?
#
loop_
_entity_poly.entity_id
_entity_poly.type
_entity_poly.pdbx_seq_one_letter_code
_entity_poly.pdbx_strand_id
1 'polypeptide(L)'
;MITVQRCEVRVVRRGGWSWGPDPQGLVRQVLDSLPDLLTEHFGEALTGDGPDLEITEPVRLTARLGSSPGLVIEPATGSLPAPRPVSSPAAPEPTSGTDDPLPPGPATLFEELAVRDELAPLLALLPDETFRTFLTALREEPSLTVVTALVTEGTRRWSLTPPPAGDMAGLTAALSAVPGTPPAPPDPVRATPAAAPGAAAPVAALVAGETRAGPALPFLLAGPLARTGYLDAIGPALAAETPLFAAALAYKVLSAPERGWRRPPQDHAAAAAFAGLPEAPDLTEFAGRVEPALPVLDGVLALSLCRGHDPADPLLVTGVDGGLLLVDAQGMFPIGWAPDVAGLLPHWTACGRPPVLVCDGPLPASCLRDLATAGADVLTDARPLRGDPLSRLPWRSPLWTHGTPAPALAAAFPGHAERAAELVRSLFVDRLAVPRARAGPLERSTALAASLALGLIAWTLWRDRETPHPVLALTRFADLEATVRYEPRVVRVRLPLGPRHADLWRNGLLTDVPHVVWLGGRSLTFSGG
;
A
#
# COMPACT_ATOMS: atom_id res chain seq x y z
N MET A 1 -18.04 -0.26 42.31
CA MET A 1 -18.08 -1.56 41.63
C MET A 1 -18.68 -1.35 40.25
N ILE A 2 -17.98 -1.72 39.18
CA ILE A 2 -18.50 -1.57 37.80
C ILE A 2 -19.20 -2.88 37.42
N THR A 3 -20.47 -2.82 37.05
CA THR A 3 -21.23 -3.98 36.54
C THR A 3 -21.56 -3.75 35.08
N VAL A 4 -21.03 -4.60 34.20
CA VAL A 4 -21.27 -4.51 32.75
C VAL A 4 -22.41 -5.46 32.38
N GLN A 5 -23.57 -4.92 31.98
CA GLN A 5 -24.72 -5.74 31.60
C GLN A 5 -24.66 -6.23 30.16
N ARG A 6 -24.23 -5.35 29.23
CA ARG A 6 -24.05 -5.66 27.81
C ARG A 6 -22.88 -4.86 27.26
N CYS A 7 -21.94 -5.54 26.64
CA CYS A 7 -20.76 -4.91 26.06
C CYS A 7 -20.54 -5.43 24.64
N GLU A 8 -20.41 -4.51 23.70
CA GLU A 8 -19.89 -4.77 22.37
C GLU A 8 -18.56 -4.05 22.24
N VAL A 9 -17.49 -4.80 21.98
CA VAL A 9 -16.13 -4.26 21.87
C VAL A 9 -15.74 -4.18 20.41
N ARG A 10 -15.53 -2.94 19.94
CA ARG A 10 -14.95 -2.69 18.61
C ARG A 10 -13.51 -2.23 18.78
N VAL A 11 -12.57 -3.10 18.43
CA VAL A 11 -11.15 -2.75 18.43
C VAL A 11 -10.83 -2.02 17.12
N VAL A 12 -10.42 -0.76 17.23
CA VAL A 12 -10.00 0.06 16.08
C VAL A 12 -8.52 0.38 16.25
N ARG A 13 -7.70 -0.15 15.36
CA ARG A 13 -6.26 0.10 15.37
C ARG A 13 -5.94 1.48 14.83
N ARG A 14 -5.04 2.20 15.51
CA ARG A 14 -4.48 3.47 15.06
C ARG A 14 -2.96 3.32 14.95
N GLY A 15 -2.46 3.05 13.74
CA GLY A 15 -1.04 2.93 13.42
C GLY A 15 -0.52 1.51 13.15
N GLY A 16 0.43 1.40 12.20
CA GLY A 16 1.06 0.19 11.65
C GLY A 16 0.14 -0.62 10.70
N TRP A 17 0.59 -1.75 10.13
CA TRP A 17 -0.15 -2.45 9.04
C TRP A 17 -0.65 -3.89 9.33
N SER A 18 -0.01 -4.63 10.24
CA SER A 18 -0.54 -5.94 10.66
C SER A 18 -1.16 -5.87 12.05
N TRP A 19 -2.20 -6.67 12.29
CA TRP A 19 -2.69 -7.01 13.62
C TRP A 19 -1.72 -7.94 14.39
N GLY A 20 -0.47 -8.04 13.93
CA GLY A 20 0.47 -9.10 14.32
C GLY A 20 0.16 -10.43 13.63
N PRO A 21 0.98 -11.46 13.90
CA PRO A 21 0.77 -12.82 13.39
C PRO A 21 -0.49 -13.49 13.96
N ASP A 22 -1.05 -12.97 15.06
CA ASP A 22 -2.27 -13.48 15.70
C ASP A 22 -3.26 -12.34 16.02
N PRO A 23 -4.08 -11.93 15.03
CA PRO A 23 -5.10 -10.89 15.23
C PRO A 23 -6.14 -11.27 16.29
N GLN A 24 -6.48 -12.55 16.39
CA GLN A 24 -7.45 -13.08 17.36
C GLN A 24 -6.87 -13.02 18.78
N GLY A 25 -5.59 -13.35 18.92
CA GLY A 25 -4.84 -13.18 20.16
C GLY A 25 -4.83 -11.72 20.63
N LEU A 26 -4.65 -10.77 19.71
CA LEU A 26 -4.72 -9.34 20.05
C LEU A 26 -6.10 -8.93 20.58
N VAL A 27 -7.18 -9.34 19.90
CA VAL A 27 -8.55 -9.04 20.35
C VAL A 27 -8.80 -9.65 21.73
N ARG A 28 -8.35 -10.90 21.97
CA ARG A 28 -8.44 -11.51 23.30
C ARG A 28 -7.64 -10.73 24.34
N GLN A 29 -6.43 -10.31 24.03
CA GLN A 29 -5.61 -9.52 24.94
C GLN A 29 -6.28 -8.19 25.31
N VAL A 30 -6.94 -7.53 24.35
CA VAL A 30 -7.74 -6.32 24.59
C VAL A 30 -8.96 -6.62 25.47
N LEU A 31 -9.68 -7.72 25.21
CA LEU A 31 -10.82 -8.15 26.02
C LEU A 31 -10.40 -8.51 27.45
N ASP A 32 -9.28 -9.19 27.61
CA ASP A 32 -8.71 -9.58 28.91
C ASP A 32 -8.24 -8.35 29.71
N SER A 33 -7.78 -7.31 29.02
CA SER A 33 -7.36 -6.03 29.64
C SER A 33 -8.52 -5.04 29.85
N LEU A 34 -9.71 -5.32 29.33
CA LEU A 34 -10.86 -4.40 29.38
C LEU A 34 -11.28 -4.02 30.81
N PRO A 35 -11.32 -4.93 31.80
CA PRO A 35 -11.67 -4.56 33.17
C PRO A 35 -10.71 -3.52 33.77
N ASP A 36 -9.41 -3.67 33.51
CA ASP A 36 -8.38 -2.75 34.00
C ASP A 36 -8.51 -1.39 33.30
N LEU A 37 -8.72 -1.39 31.98
CA LEU A 37 -8.95 -0.17 31.20
C LEU A 37 -10.18 0.62 31.67
N LEU A 38 -11.28 -0.07 32.01
CA LEU A 38 -12.48 0.57 32.55
C LEU A 38 -12.25 1.11 33.96
N THR A 39 -11.53 0.35 34.79
CA THR A 39 -11.21 0.75 36.17
C THR A 39 -10.32 1.99 36.19
N GLU A 40 -9.31 2.06 35.33
CA GLU A 40 -8.45 3.23 35.19
C GLU A 40 -9.22 4.44 34.66
N HIS A 41 -9.99 4.26 33.58
CA HIS A 41 -10.71 5.36 32.93
C HIS A 41 -11.80 5.98 33.83
N PHE A 42 -12.53 5.16 34.59
CA PHE A 42 -13.60 5.62 35.47
C PHE A 42 -13.18 5.77 36.93
N GLY A 43 -11.92 5.47 37.27
CA GLY A 43 -11.43 5.46 38.65
C GLY A 43 -11.69 6.78 39.37
N GLU A 44 -11.34 7.91 38.75
CA GLU A 44 -11.55 9.24 39.33
C GLU A 44 -13.04 9.57 39.51
N ALA A 45 -13.89 9.19 38.54
CA ALA A 45 -15.32 9.47 38.56
C ALA A 45 -16.12 8.61 39.55
N LEU A 46 -15.58 7.46 39.97
CA LEU A 46 -16.23 6.49 40.86
C LEU A 46 -15.68 6.50 42.30
N THR A 47 -14.88 7.51 42.68
CA THR A 47 -14.19 7.59 43.99
C THR A 47 -15.05 8.07 45.17
N GLY A 48 -16.35 8.32 45.01
CA GLY A 48 -17.19 8.89 46.08
C GLY A 48 -18.45 8.09 46.43
N ASP A 49 -19.07 8.43 47.57
CA ASP A 49 -20.43 8.00 48.02
C ASP A 49 -21.56 8.57 47.12
N GLY A 50 -21.30 8.71 45.82
CA GLY A 50 -22.25 9.20 44.83
C GLY A 50 -23.30 8.16 44.47
N PRO A 51 -24.41 8.59 43.84
CA PRO A 51 -25.42 7.66 43.33
C PRO A 51 -24.83 6.73 42.26
N ASP A 52 -25.45 5.57 42.09
CA ASP A 52 -25.12 4.65 40.99
C ASP A 52 -25.20 5.38 39.64
N LEU A 53 -24.16 5.26 38.83
CA LEU A 53 -24.06 5.87 37.50
C LEU A 53 -24.29 4.83 36.42
N GLU A 54 -25.26 5.08 35.55
CA GLU A 54 -25.49 4.27 34.35
C GLU A 54 -24.86 4.97 33.13
N ILE A 55 -23.99 4.26 32.41
CA ILE A 55 -23.36 4.74 31.18
C ILE A 55 -23.98 4.00 30.01
N THR A 56 -24.81 4.69 29.23
CA THR A 56 -25.47 4.13 28.03
C THR A 56 -24.80 4.55 26.72
N GLU A 57 -23.88 5.53 26.76
CA GLU A 57 -23.16 6.03 25.59
C GLU A 57 -21.90 5.20 25.29
N PRO A 58 -21.49 5.06 24.02
CA PRO A 58 -20.28 4.34 23.65
C PRO A 58 -19.02 4.95 24.27
N VAL A 59 -18.28 4.16 25.02
CA VAL A 59 -17.01 4.56 25.65
C VAL A 59 -15.84 4.29 24.70
N ARG A 60 -15.00 5.29 24.43
CA ARG A 60 -13.78 5.13 23.64
C ARG A 60 -12.58 5.02 24.57
N LEU A 61 -11.92 3.88 24.54
CA LEU A 61 -10.69 3.60 25.29
C LEU A 61 -9.52 3.53 24.30
N THR A 62 -8.40 4.14 24.65
CA THR A 62 -7.16 4.08 23.85
C THR A 62 -6.14 3.25 24.63
N ALA A 63 -5.51 2.29 23.98
CA ALA A 63 -4.49 1.46 24.60
C ALA A 63 -3.30 1.29 23.65
N ARG A 64 -2.07 1.33 24.17
CA ARG A 64 -0.85 1.15 23.38
C ARG A 64 -0.29 -0.26 23.58
N LEU A 65 0.23 -0.84 22.50
CA LEU A 65 0.95 -2.11 22.56
C LEU A 65 2.41 -1.82 22.89
N GLY A 66 2.87 -2.29 24.04
CA GLY A 66 4.28 -2.23 24.40
C GLY A 66 5.11 -3.27 23.63
N SER A 67 6.43 -3.13 23.68
CA SER A 67 7.41 -4.07 23.09
C SER A 67 7.57 -5.38 23.88
N SER A 68 6.93 -5.48 25.06
CA SER A 68 6.77 -6.71 25.85
C SER A 68 5.37 -7.31 25.63
N PRO A 69 5.10 -8.60 25.94
CA PRO A 69 3.77 -9.20 25.78
C PRO A 69 2.78 -8.67 26.83
N GLY A 70 2.51 -7.37 26.81
CA GLY A 70 1.65 -6.64 27.72
C GLY A 70 1.21 -5.31 27.10
N LEU A 71 -0.06 -4.97 27.28
CA LEU A 71 -0.59 -3.65 26.94
C LEU A 71 -0.04 -2.63 27.94
N VAL A 72 0.51 -1.53 27.43
CA VAL A 72 0.90 -0.37 28.24
C VAL A 72 -0.14 0.70 28.01
N ILE A 73 -0.81 1.11 29.09
CA ILE A 73 -1.93 2.03 29.03
C ILE A 73 -1.38 3.45 29.20
N GLU A 74 -1.78 4.35 28.31
CA GLU A 74 -1.63 5.80 28.52
C GLU A 74 -3.03 6.43 28.54
N PRO A 75 -3.35 7.28 29.53
CA PRO A 75 -4.67 7.87 29.64
C PRO A 75 -4.95 8.82 28.47
N ALA A 76 -6.02 8.55 27.73
CA ALA A 76 -6.59 9.51 26.80
C ALA A 76 -7.47 10.50 27.58
N THR A 77 -7.14 11.79 27.53
CA THR A 77 -7.98 12.88 28.04
C THR A 77 -9.21 13.05 27.14
N GLY A 78 -10.26 12.28 27.41
CA GLY A 78 -11.60 12.48 26.87
C GLY A 78 -12.51 13.10 27.93
N SER A 79 -13.23 14.17 27.60
CA SER A 79 -14.22 14.77 28.50
C SER A 79 -15.37 13.80 28.74
N LEU A 80 -15.69 13.54 30.01
CA LEU A 80 -16.86 12.74 30.39
C LEU A 80 -18.15 13.46 29.93
N PRO A 81 -19.12 12.75 29.33
CA PRO A 81 -20.45 13.30 29.10
C PRO A 81 -21.18 13.53 30.43
N ALA A 82 -21.96 14.61 30.51
CA ALA A 82 -22.71 14.96 31.72
C ALA A 82 -23.79 13.92 32.04
N PRO A 83 -23.95 13.50 33.32
CA PRO A 83 -24.91 12.48 33.71
C PRO A 83 -26.34 12.94 33.40
N ARG A 84 -27.10 12.08 32.70
CA ARG A 84 -28.53 12.29 32.43
C ARG A 84 -29.39 11.32 33.25
N PRO A 85 -30.45 11.78 33.92
CA PRO A 85 -31.40 10.90 34.61
C PRO A 85 -32.16 10.04 33.60
N VAL A 86 -32.35 8.77 33.96
CA VAL A 86 -32.95 7.72 33.14
C VAL A 86 -34.38 8.09 32.72
N SER A 87 -34.63 8.20 31.41
CA SER A 87 -35.96 8.36 30.82
C SER A 87 -36.21 7.26 29.79
N SER A 88 -37.41 6.66 29.81
CA SER A 88 -37.81 5.52 28.97
C SER A 88 -37.68 5.78 27.46
N PRO A 89 -37.32 4.77 26.65
CA PRO A 89 -37.06 4.94 25.22
C PRO A 89 -38.36 4.95 24.40
N ALA A 90 -38.51 5.98 23.56
CA ALA A 90 -39.46 6.02 22.45
C ALA A 90 -38.83 5.40 21.18
N ALA A 91 -39.64 4.68 20.41
CA ALA A 91 -39.22 3.93 19.23
C ALA A 91 -38.83 4.82 18.03
N PRO A 92 -37.80 4.46 17.23
CA PRO A 92 -37.42 5.19 16.03
C PRO A 92 -38.22 4.73 14.79
N GLU A 93 -38.63 5.71 13.97
CA GLU A 93 -39.21 5.48 12.64
C GLU A 93 -38.10 5.26 11.57
N PRO A 94 -38.36 4.44 10.54
CA PRO A 94 -37.37 4.14 9.51
C PRO A 94 -37.40 5.17 8.37
N THR A 95 -36.31 5.92 8.20
CA THR A 95 -36.07 6.73 7.00
C THR A 95 -35.51 5.86 5.88
N SER A 96 -36.25 5.77 4.78
CA SER A 96 -35.87 5.08 3.54
C SER A 96 -35.40 6.13 2.54
N GLY A 97 -34.11 6.18 2.25
CA GLY A 97 -33.52 7.02 1.22
C GLY A 97 -32.26 6.34 0.70
N THR A 98 -32.39 5.64 -0.43
CA THR A 98 -31.26 4.99 -1.11
C THR A 98 -30.66 5.99 -2.09
N ASP A 99 -29.86 6.93 -1.59
CA ASP A 99 -28.88 7.63 -2.42
C ASP A 99 -27.70 6.67 -2.59
N ASP A 100 -27.48 6.18 -3.82
CA ASP A 100 -26.26 5.43 -4.13
C ASP A 100 -25.08 6.40 -3.99
N PRO A 101 -24.14 6.15 -3.05
CA PRO A 101 -23.03 7.05 -2.82
C PRO A 101 -22.15 7.11 -4.07
N LEU A 102 -21.78 8.33 -4.48
CA LEU A 102 -20.76 8.55 -5.51
C LEU A 102 -19.51 7.69 -5.18
N PRO A 103 -18.83 7.11 -6.19
CA PRO A 103 -17.59 6.38 -5.93
C PRO A 103 -16.60 7.31 -5.22
N PRO A 104 -15.92 6.84 -4.16
CA PRO A 104 -14.98 7.67 -3.41
C PRO A 104 -13.87 8.15 -4.35
N GLY A 105 -13.53 9.44 -4.26
CA GLY A 105 -12.43 10.03 -5.01
C GLY A 105 -11.13 10.09 -4.18
N PRO A 106 -10.04 10.63 -4.75
CA PRO A 106 -8.77 10.79 -4.05
C PRO A 106 -8.85 11.60 -2.75
N ALA A 107 -9.79 12.54 -2.66
CA ALA A 107 -10.05 13.30 -1.43
C ALA A 107 -10.43 12.39 -0.26
N THR A 108 -11.33 11.42 -0.48
CA THR A 108 -11.74 10.43 0.52
C THR A 108 -10.55 9.62 1.02
N LEU A 109 -9.65 9.19 0.13
CA LEU A 109 -8.42 8.49 0.52
C LEU A 109 -7.54 9.37 1.41
N PHE A 110 -7.35 10.64 1.06
CA PHE A 110 -6.51 11.54 1.84
C PHE A 110 -7.10 11.88 3.20
N GLU A 111 -8.43 11.97 3.30
CA GLU A 111 -9.11 12.10 4.59
C GLU A 111 -8.93 10.86 5.46
N GLU A 112 -9.08 9.67 4.89
CA GLU A 112 -8.81 8.42 5.61
C GLU A 112 -7.36 8.34 6.11
N LEU A 113 -6.40 8.70 5.24
CA LEU A 113 -4.99 8.73 5.60
C LEU A 113 -4.69 9.80 6.64
N ALA A 114 -5.35 10.96 6.59
CA ALA A 114 -5.21 12.01 7.60
C ALA A 114 -5.72 11.53 8.96
N VAL A 115 -6.86 10.83 9.01
CA VAL A 115 -7.40 10.22 10.23
C VAL A 115 -6.45 9.17 10.82
N ARG A 116 -5.66 8.50 9.98
CA ARG A 116 -4.68 7.49 10.39
C ARG A 116 -3.28 8.07 10.68
N ASP A 117 -3.08 9.39 10.54
CA ASP A 117 -1.78 10.07 10.64
C ASP A 117 -0.73 9.54 9.63
N GLU A 118 -1.21 9.24 8.42
CA GLU A 118 -0.44 8.65 7.32
C GLU A 118 -0.30 9.59 6.13
N LEU A 119 -1.11 10.65 6.09
CA LEU A 119 -1.12 11.59 4.97
C LEU A 119 0.23 12.29 4.81
N ALA A 120 0.79 12.88 5.86
CA ALA A 120 2.07 13.59 5.74
C ALA A 120 3.24 12.67 5.30
N PRO A 121 3.42 11.47 5.90
CA PRO A 121 4.39 10.50 5.39
C PRO A 121 4.15 10.09 3.94
N LEU A 122 2.90 9.84 3.52
CA LEU A 122 2.59 9.51 2.13
C LEU A 122 2.98 10.67 1.21
N LEU A 123 2.54 11.89 1.54
CA LEU A 123 2.82 13.08 0.75
C LEU A 123 4.32 13.28 0.57
N ALA A 124 5.15 12.99 1.58
CA ALA A 124 6.61 13.07 1.48
C ALA A 124 7.22 12.06 0.49
N LEU A 125 6.54 10.94 0.21
CA LEU A 125 7.00 9.90 -0.72
C LEU A 125 6.53 10.13 -2.17
N LEU A 126 5.58 11.04 -2.41
CA LEU A 126 5.05 11.27 -3.76
C LEU A 126 6.06 12.01 -4.64
N PRO A 127 6.15 11.70 -5.95
CA PRO A 127 6.86 12.54 -6.90
C PRO A 127 6.31 13.97 -6.93
N ASP A 128 7.17 14.92 -7.27
CA ASP A 128 6.83 16.34 -7.32
C ASP A 128 5.69 16.65 -8.31
N GLU A 129 5.67 16.04 -9.49
CA GLU A 129 4.58 16.24 -10.45
C GLU A 129 3.26 15.68 -9.92
N THR A 130 3.28 14.49 -9.33
CA THR A 130 2.11 13.84 -8.73
C THR A 130 1.52 14.72 -7.64
N PHE A 131 2.36 15.20 -6.72
CA PHE A 131 1.92 16.07 -5.64
C PHE A 131 1.23 17.33 -6.18
N ARG A 132 1.78 17.99 -7.22
CA ARG A 132 1.14 19.15 -7.88
C ARG A 132 -0.21 18.80 -8.53
N THR A 133 -0.31 17.64 -9.17
CA THR A 133 -1.58 17.17 -9.74
C THR A 133 -2.65 17.01 -8.66
N PHE A 134 -2.32 16.42 -7.50
CA PHE A 134 -3.27 16.29 -6.40
C PHE A 134 -3.65 17.63 -5.78
N LEU A 135 -2.71 18.55 -5.64
CA LEU A 135 -3.03 19.91 -5.22
C LEU A 135 -4.08 20.59 -6.10
N THR A 136 -4.01 20.33 -7.42
CA THR A 136 -4.96 20.89 -8.37
C THR A 136 -6.32 20.20 -8.29
N ALA A 137 -6.33 18.87 -8.13
CA ALA A 137 -7.54 18.06 -8.03
C ALA A 137 -8.33 18.29 -6.73
N LEU A 138 -7.66 18.60 -5.63
CA LEU A 138 -8.28 18.83 -4.31
C LEU A 138 -8.86 20.23 -4.14
N ARG A 139 -9.10 20.97 -5.23
CA ARG A 139 -9.75 22.30 -5.15
C ARG A 139 -11.25 22.21 -4.87
N GLU A 140 -11.84 21.03 -4.97
CA GLU A 140 -13.24 20.77 -4.62
C GLU A 140 -13.35 20.30 -3.15
N GLU A 141 -13.60 21.27 -2.25
CA GLU A 141 -13.94 21.11 -0.82
C GLU A 141 -13.09 20.13 0.04
N PRO A 142 -11.75 20.29 0.11
CA PRO A 142 -10.93 19.47 1.00
C PRO A 142 -11.11 19.86 2.47
N SER A 143 -11.06 18.87 3.38
CA SER A 143 -11.00 19.15 4.81
C SER A 143 -9.74 19.97 5.19
N LEU A 144 -9.86 20.83 6.21
CA LEU A 144 -8.77 21.68 6.73
C LEU A 144 -7.50 20.89 7.05
N THR A 145 -7.64 19.66 7.55
CA THR A 145 -6.53 18.76 7.88
C THR A 145 -5.72 18.37 6.65
N VAL A 146 -6.42 17.99 5.56
CA VAL A 146 -5.77 17.63 4.29
C VAL A 146 -5.06 18.83 3.69
N VAL A 147 -5.71 20.01 3.66
CA VAL A 147 -5.10 21.24 3.15
C VAL A 147 -3.85 21.63 3.93
N THR A 148 -3.90 21.51 5.26
CA THR A 148 -2.77 21.86 6.12
C THR A 148 -1.58 20.92 5.89
N ALA A 149 -1.82 19.61 5.76
CA ALA A 149 -0.78 18.64 5.46
C ALA A 149 -0.12 18.92 4.09
N LEU A 150 -0.93 19.23 3.08
CA LEU A 150 -0.46 19.59 1.74
C LEU A 150 0.37 20.88 1.75
N VAL A 151 -0.09 21.94 2.41
CA VAL A 151 0.69 23.19 2.51
C VAL A 151 1.99 22.95 3.27
N THR A 152 1.97 22.17 4.34
CA THR A 152 3.17 21.85 5.14
C THR A 152 4.21 21.15 4.28
N GLU A 153 3.80 20.12 3.53
CA GLU A 153 4.71 19.38 2.66
C GLU A 153 5.19 20.23 1.48
N GLY A 154 4.32 21.03 0.86
CA GLY A 154 4.74 21.97 -0.20
C GLY A 154 5.74 23.01 0.30
N THR A 155 5.55 23.52 1.52
CA THR A 155 6.48 24.44 2.18
C THR A 155 7.84 23.79 2.39
N ARG A 156 7.86 22.52 2.84
CA ARG A 156 9.08 21.74 3.00
C ARG A 156 9.82 21.51 1.68
N ARG A 157 9.11 21.13 0.61
CA ARG A 157 9.71 20.78 -0.70
C ARG A 157 10.32 21.98 -1.41
N TRP A 158 9.62 23.11 -1.40
CA TRP A 158 10.01 24.28 -2.18
C TRP A 158 10.47 25.46 -1.32
N SER A 159 10.75 25.22 -0.03
CA SER A 159 11.21 26.23 0.92
C SER A 159 10.31 27.48 0.92
N LEU A 160 8.99 27.29 0.83
CA LEU A 160 8.03 28.39 0.85
C LEU A 160 7.93 29.00 2.27
N THR A 161 7.33 30.17 2.39
CA THR A 161 7.01 30.74 3.71
C THR A 161 5.72 30.11 4.23
N PRO A 162 5.71 29.52 5.45
CA PRO A 162 4.49 28.93 5.99
C PRO A 162 3.43 30.01 6.27
N PRO A 163 2.16 29.80 5.91
CA PRO A 163 1.09 30.72 6.26
C PRO A 163 0.80 30.70 7.77
N PRO A 164 0.18 31.76 8.33
CA PRO A 164 -0.25 31.77 9.72
C PRO A 164 -1.26 30.66 10.00
N ALA A 165 -1.16 30.03 11.17
CA ALA A 165 -2.00 28.90 11.55
C ALA A 165 -3.50 29.26 11.53
N GLY A 166 -4.32 28.41 10.89
CA GLY A 166 -5.78 28.55 10.87
C GLY A 166 -6.36 29.49 9.80
N ASP A 167 -5.52 30.11 8.97
CA ASP A 167 -6.00 30.97 7.87
C ASP A 167 -6.17 30.18 6.56
N MET A 168 -7.42 29.79 6.25
CA MET A 168 -7.76 29.10 4.99
C MET A 168 -7.42 29.92 3.74
N ALA A 169 -7.53 31.26 3.80
CA ALA A 169 -7.18 32.11 2.67
C ALA A 169 -5.66 32.10 2.45
N GLY A 170 -4.89 32.19 3.53
CA GLY A 170 -3.43 32.05 3.51
C GLY A 170 -2.97 30.67 3.01
N LEU A 171 -3.61 29.59 3.44
CA LEU A 171 -3.34 28.23 2.95
C LEU A 171 -3.61 28.11 1.45
N THR A 172 -4.75 28.62 0.97
CA THR A 172 -5.12 28.61 -0.45
C THR A 172 -4.16 29.44 -1.31
N ALA A 173 -3.71 30.59 -0.79
CA ALA A 173 -2.70 31.43 -1.43
C ALA A 173 -1.34 30.71 -1.50
N ALA A 174 -0.91 30.04 -0.43
CA ALA A 174 0.32 29.27 -0.40
C ALA A 174 0.31 28.11 -1.41
N LEU A 175 -0.83 27.41 -1.54
CA LEU A 175 -1.01 26.37 -2.56
C LEU A 175 -0.91 26.93 -3.99
N SER A 176 -1.39 28.15 -4.21
CA SER A 176 -1.30 28.81 -5.51
C SER A 176 0.12 29.31 -5.83
N ALA A 177 0.97 29.49 -4.81
CA ALA A 177 2.37 29.89 -4.95
C ALA A 177 3.31 28.71 -5.29
N VAL A 178 2.82 27.46 -5.28
CA VAL A 178 3.60 26.28 -5.64
C VAL A 178 4.08 26.38 -7.09
N PRO A 179 5.40 26.33 -7.35
CA PRO A 179 5.95 26.45 -8.69
C PRO A 179 5.35 25.41 -9.66
N GLY A 180 4.95 25.86 -10.84
CA GLY A 180 4.37 25.00 -11.88
C GLY A 180 2.87 24.74 -11.75
N THR A 181 2.21 25.30 -10.72
CA THR A 181 0.74 25.34 -10.68
C THR A 181 0.25 26.36 -11.70
N PRO A 182 -0.57 25.99 -12.71
CA PRO A 182 -1.11 26.96 -13.64
C PRO A 182 -1.93 28.01 -12.88
N PRO A 183 -1.83 29.31 -13.23
CA PRO A 183 -2.62 30.35 -12.58
C PRO A 183 -4.10 30.00 -12.71
N ALA A 184 -4.88 30.27 -11.65
CA ALA A 184 -6.31 30.07 -11.68
C ALA A 184 -6.88 30.75 -12.96
N PRO A 185 -7.66 30.04 -13.79
CA PRO A 185 -8.22 30.65 -14.98
C PRO A 185 -9.04 31.88 -14.58
N PRO A 186 -8.99 32.99 -15.34
CA PRO A 186 -9.83 34.15 -15.07
C PRO A 186 -11.31 33.75 -15.13
N ASP A 187 -12.15 34.44 -14.34
CA ASP A 187 -13.58 34.17 -14.18
C ASP A 187 -14.26 33.76 -15.50
N PRO A 188 -15.08 32.70 -15.51
CA PRO A 188 -15.62 32.15 -16.73
C PRO A 188 -16.64 33.11 -17.35
N VAL A 189 -16.23 33.81 -18.41
CA VAL A 189 -17.16 34.10 -19.52
C VAL A 189 -17.74 32.75 -19.91
N ARG A 190 -19.08 32.59 -19.83
CA ARG A 190 -19.85 31.40 -20.22
C ARG A 190 -19.32 30.80 -21.54
N ALA A 191 -18.34 29.94 -21.44
CA ALA A 191 -17.93 29.04 -22.50
C ALA A 191 -18.85 27.83 -22.39
N THR A 192 -19.55 27.54 -23.48
CA THR A 192 -20.34 26.32 -23.65
C THR A 192 -19.48 25.13 -23.21
N PRO A 193 -19.94 24.27 -22.29
CA PRO A 193 -19.12 23.22 -21.72
C PRO A 193 -18.62 22.30 -22.84
N ALA A 194 -17.30 22.23 -22.99
CA ALA A 194 -16.67 21.11 -23.67
C ALA A 194 -17.08 19.85 -22.90
N ALA A 195 -17.62 18.87 -23.63
CA ALA A 195 -18.16 17.64 -23.07
C ALA A 195 -17.22 17.04 -22.03
N ALA A 196 -17.77 16.77 -20.83
CA ALA A 196 -17.12 15.96 -19.82
C ALA A 196 -16.56 14.69 -20.47
N PRO A 197 -15.39 14.19 -20.03
CA PRO A 197 -14.91 12.89 -20.48
C PRO A 197 -16.04 11.88 -20.28
N GLY A 198 -16.45 11.26 -21.38
CA GLY A 198 -17.67 10.46 -21.44
C GLY A 198 -17.72 9.49 -20.27
N ALA A 199 -18.82 9.51 -19.52
CA ALA A 199 -19.11 8.55 -18.46
C ALA A 199 -18.76 7.16 -19.00
N ALA A 200 -17.68 6.57 -18.46
CA ALA A 200 -17.22 5.25 -18.86
C ALA A 200 -18.42 4.31 -18.77
N ALA A 201 -18.72 3.63 -19.87
CA ALA A 201 -19.81 2.66 -19.88
C ALA A 201 -19.59 1.68 -18.71
N PRO A 202 -20.64 1.39 -17.91
CA PRO A 202 -20.50 0.52 -16.76
C PRO A 202 -19.93 -0.83 -17.23
N VAL A 203 -18.78 -1.20 -16.68
CA VAL A 203 -18.13 -2.47 -16.95
C VAL A 203 -19.11 -3.57 -16.55
N ALA A 204 -19.56 -4.36 -17.52
CA ALA A 204 -20.54 -5.41 -17.29
C ALA A 204 -19.97 -6.46 -16.33
N ALA A 205 -20.57 -6.57 -15.14
CA ALA A 205 -20.18 -7.57 -14.17
C ALA A 205 -20.46 -8.98 -14.70
N LEU A 206 -19.55 -9.92 -14.44
CA LEU A 206 -19.75 -11.34 -14.72
C LEU A 206 -21.06 -11.86 -14.11
N VAL A 207 -21.89 -12.49 -14.94
CA VAL A 207 -23.09 -13.21 -14.53
C VAL A 207 -22.70 -14.41 -13.67
N ALA A 208 -23.52 -14.74 -12.66
CA ALA A 208 -23.28 -15.86 -11.75
C ALA A 208 -22.95 -17.16 -12.51
N GLY A 209 -21.86 -17.83 -12.12
CA GLY A 209 -21.35 -19.01 -12.82
C GLY A 209 -20.04 -19.54 -12.23
N GLU A 210 -19.68 -20.77 -12.61
CA GLU A 210 -18.41 -21.42 -12.27
C GLU A 210 -17.49 -21.42 -13.50
N THR A 211 -16.29 -20.90 -13.32
CA THR A 211 -15.26 -20.77 -14.36
C THR A 211 -13.98 -21.42 -13.88
N ARG A 212 -13.38 -22.29 -14.69
CA ARG A 212 -12.00 -22.76 -14.43
C ARG A 212 -11.05 -21.62 -14.78
N ALA A 213 -10.49 -20.98 -13.76
CA ALA A 213 -9.58 -19.84 -13.96
C ALA A 213 -8.18 -20.29 -14.42
N GLY A 214 -7.82 -21.56 -14.25
CA GLY A 214 -6.46 -22.01 -14.47
C GLY A 214 -5.60 -21.62 -13.26
N PRO A 215 -4.55 -20.78 -13.38
CA PRO A 215 -3.68 -20.44 -12.27
C PRO A 215 -4.38 -19.73 -11.09
N ALA A 216 -4.10 -20.21 -9.87
CA ALA A 216 -4.60 -19.66 -8.61
C ALA A 216 -3.85 -18.40 -8.14
N LEU A 217 -2.60 -18.23 -8.61
CA LEU A 217 -1.66 -17.25 -8.07
C LEU A 217 -2.18 -15.80 -8.07
N PRO A 218 -2.89 -15.29 -9.10
CA PRO A 218 -3.49 -13.96 -9.05
C PRO A 218 -4.38 -13.75 -7.82
N PHE A 219 -5.22 -14.73 -7.49
CA PHE A 219 -6.15 -14.64 -6.34
C PHE A 219 -5.41 -14.64 -5.00
N LEU A 220 -4.29 -15.36 -4.90
CA LEU A 220 -3.48 -15.38 -3.69
C LEU A 220 -2.83 -14.03 -3.36
N LEU A 221 -2.75 -13.10 -4.33
CA LEU A 221 -2.22 -11.75 -4.08
C LEU A 221 -3.19 -10.88 -3.25
N ALA A 222 -4.50 -11.15 -3.32
CA ALA A 222 -5.51 -10.30 -2.69
C ALA A 222 -5.32 -10.21 -1.16
N GLY A 223 -5.04 -11.33 -0.49
CA GLY A 223 -4.83 -11.36 0.96
C GLY A 223 -3.66 -10.47 1.42
N PRO A 224 -2.43 -10.67 0.90
CA PRO A 224 -1.31 -9.78 1.15
C PRO A 224 -1.60 -8.31 0.87
N LEU A 225 -2.20 -7.98 -0.28
CA LEU A 225 -2.50 -6.59 -0.66
C LEU A 225 -3.56 -5.95 0.25
N ALA A 226 -4.54 -6.73 0.74
CA ALA A 226 -5.52 -6.25 1.69
C ALA A 226 -4.86 -5.91 3.04
N ARG A 227 -3.96 -6.78 3.51
CA ARG A 227 -3.25 -6.58 4.79
C ARG A 227 -2.34 -5.37 4.79
N THR A 228 -1.89 -4.90 3.62
CA THR A 228 -1.09 -3.67 3.51
C THR A 228 -1.93 -2.42 3.25
N GLY A 229 -3.27 -2.52 3.29
CA GLY A 229 -4.17 -1.42 2.96
C GLY A 229 -4.12 -1.00 1.48
N TYR A 230 -3.41 -1.75 0.63
CA TYR A 230 -3.26 -1.41 -0.78
C TYR A 230 -4.58 -1.57 -1.53
N LEU A 231 -5.37 -2.61 -1.22
CA LEU A 231 -6.70 -2.77 -1.83
C LEU A 231 -7.63 -1.61 -1.52
N ASP A 232 -7.56 -1.06 -0.30
CA ASP A 232 -8.37 0.08 0.11
C ASP A 232 -8.00 1.34 -0.67
N ALA A 233 -6.74 1.49 -1.07
CA ALA A 233 -6.26 2.63 -1.86
C ALA A 233 -6.65 2.54 -3.36
N ILE A 234 -6.79 1.33 -3.91
CA ILE A 234 -7.10 1.12 -5.34
C ILE A 234 -8.45 1.72 -5.73
N GLY A 235 -9.49 1.53 -4.90
CA GLY A 235 -10.84 2.03 -5.18
C GLY A 235 -10.87 3.55 -5.39
N PRO A 236 -10.47 4.34 -4.39
CA PRO A 236 -10.46 5.80 -4.49
C PRO A 236 -9.49 6.36 -5.54
N ALA A 237 -8.36 5.67 -5.78
CA ALA A 237 -7.38 6.14 -6.75
C ALA A 237 -7.80 5.91 -8.20
N LEU A 238 -8.45 4.77 -8.50
CA LEU A 238 -8.74 4.34 -9.87
C LEU A 238 -10.22 4.35 -10.25
N ALA A 239 -11.13 4.53 -9.28
CA ALA A 239 -12.58 4.57 -9.47
C ALA A 239 -13.11 3.37 -10.30
N ALA A 240 -13.70 3.63 -11.48
CA ALA A 240 -14.29 2.60 -12.34
C ALA A 240 -13.24 1.71 -13.04
N GLU A 241 -11.95 2.08 -13.01
CA GLU A 241 -10.89 1.37 -13.75
C GLU A 241 -10.25 0.23 -12.96
N THR A 242 -10.70 -0.02 -11.72
CA THR A 242 -10.14 -1.06 -10.85
C THR A 242 -10.09 -2.46 -11.48
N PRO A 243 -11.06 -2.93 -12.31
CA PRO A 243 -10.95 -4.21 -13.01
C PRO A 243 -9.79 -4.26 -14.02
N LEU A 244 -9.52 -3.16 -14.72
CA LEU A 244 -8.44 -3.10 -15.71
C LEU A 244 -7.07 -3.17 -15.02
N PHE A 245 -6.94 -2.49 -13.87
CA PHE A 245 -5.75 -2.61 -13.03
C PHE A 245 -5.56 -4.03 -12.49
N ALA A 246 -6.64 -4.68 -12.04
CA ALA A 246 -6.59 -6.06 -11.57
C ALA A 246 -6.14 -7.03 -12.66
N ALA A 247 -6.63 -6.87 -13.90
CA ALA A 247 -6.17 -7.67 -15.03
C ALA A 247 -4.66 -7.46 -15.30
N ALA A 248 -4.18 -6.21 -15.27
CA ALA A 248 -2.76 -5.90 -15.42
C ALA A 248 -1.91 -6.54 -14.31
N LEU A 249 -2.40 -6.49 -13.07
CA LEU A 249 -1.76 -7.14 -11.93
C LEU A 249 -1.72 -8.67 -12.06
N ALA A 250 -2.79 -9.31 -12.53
CA ALA A 250 -2.80 -10.75 -12.76
C ALA A 250 -1.71 -11.16 -13.76
N TYR A 251 -1.54 -10.41 -14.85
CA TYR A 251 -0.51 -10.68 -15.86
C TYR A 251 0.93 -10.65 -15.32
N LYS A 252 1.18 -10.04 -14.16
CA LYS A 252 2.49 -10.06 -13.48
C LYS A 252 2.84 -11.39 -12.84
N VAL A 253 1.85 -12.22 -12.54
CA VAL A 253 2.06 -13.51 -11.86
C VAL A 253 1.65 -14.71 -12.70
N LEU A 254 1.15 -14.46 -13.91
CA LEU A 254 0.90 -15.48 -14.92
C LEU A 254 2.17 -15.78 -15.72
N SER A 255 2.04 -16.61 -16.76
CA SER A 255 3.16 -16.97 -17.63
C SER A 255 3.74 -15.72 -18.32
N ALA A 256 5.04 -15.77 -18.58
CA ALA A 256 5.68 -14.76 -19.43
C ALA A 256 5.09 -14.83 -20.85
N PRO A 257 4.90 -13.70 -21.55
CA PRO A 257 4.41 -13.70 -22.92
C PRO A 257 5.33 -14.51 -23.86
N GLU A 258 4.74 -15.40 -24.64
CA GLU A 258 5.43 -16.07 -25.75
C GLU A 258 5.91 -15.04 -26.78
N ARG A 259 7.16 -15.19 -27.24
CA ARG A 259 7.78 -14.27 -28.22
C ARG A 259 7.78 -12.81 -27.75
N GLY A 260 7.71 -12.57 -26.44
CA GLY A 260 7.74 -11.25 -25.82
C GLY A 260 6.45 -10.44 -25.91
N TRP A 261 5.37 -10.95 -26.50
CA TRP A 261 4.11 -10.19 -26.61
C TRP A 261 2.83 -11.02 -26.60
N ARG A 262 2.89 -12.31 -26.96
CA ARG A 262 1.70 -13.15 -27.11
C ARG A 262 1.40 -13.87 -25.81
N ARG A 263 0.19 -13.72 -25.29
CA ARG A 263 -0.27 -14.49 -24.12
C ARG A 263 -1.09 -15.70 -24.54
N PRO A 264 -0.97 -16.84 -23.84
CA PRO A 264 -1.82 -17.99 -24.08
C PRO A 264 -3.28 -17.68 -23.67
N PRO A 265 -4.29 -18.30 -24.32
CA PRO A 265 -5.70 -18.04 -24.00
C PRO A 265 -6.06 -18.30 -22.52
N GLN A 266 -5.39 -19.24 -21.87
CA GLN A 266 -5.59 -19.54 -20.46
C GLN A 266 -5.19 -18.37 -19.55
N ASP A 267 -4.12 -17.65 -19.88
CA ASP A 267 -3.71 -16.47 -19.11
C ASP A 267 -4.72 -15.32 -19.27
N HIS A 268 -5.30 -15.15 -20.46
CA HIS A 268 -6.37 -14.19 -20.68
C HIS A 268 -7.61 -14.53 -19.85
N ALA A 269 -8.02 -15.80 -19.82
CA ALA A 269 -9.14 -16.26 -19.01
C ALA A 269 -8.87 -16.08 -17.50
N ALA A 270 -7.65 -16.38 -17.04
CA ALA A 270 -7.24 -16.19 -15.65
C ALA A 270 -7.27 -14.72 -15.23
N ALA A 271 -6.72 -13.82 -16.06
CA ALA A 271 -6.71 -12.39 -15.82
C ALA A 271 -8.13 -11.80 -15.80
N ALA A 272 -8.99 -12.21 -16.76
CA ALA A 272 -10.39 -11.81 -16.79
C ALA A 272 -11.14 -12.27 -15.54
N ALA A 273 -10.94 -13.54 -15.14
CA ALA A 273 -11.55 -14.08 -13.92
C ALA A 273 -11.11 -13.30 -12.67
N PHE A 274 -9.81 -13.08 -12.51
CA PHE A 274 -9.29 -12.31 -11.38
C PHE A 274 -9.85 -10.88 -11.32
N ALA A 275 -10.00 -10.24 -12.48
CA ALA A 275 -10.56 -8.90 -12.64
C ALA A 275 -12.10 -8.84 -12.55
N GLY A 276 -12.79 -9.99 -12.48
CA GLY A 276 -14.26 -10.01 -12.51
C GLY A 276 -14.87 -9.61 -13.86
N LEU A 277 -14.11 -9.75 -14.95
CA LEU A 277 -14.48 -9.40 -16.32
C LEU A 277 -14.91 -10.65 -17.12
N PRO A 278 -15.85 -10.50 -18.07
CA PRO A 278 -16.26 -11.61 -18.94
C PRO A 278 -15.13 -12.07 -19.87
N GLU A 279 -14.26 -11.16 -20.28
CA GLU A 279 -13.11 -11.43 -21.16
C GLU A 279 -11.92 -10.54 -20.79
N ALA A 280 -10.74 -10.89 -21.31
CA ALA A 280 -9.53 -10.13 -21.06
C ALA A 280 -9.58 -8.77 -21.78
N PRO A 281 -9.37 -7.65 -21.06
CA PRO A 281 -9.42 -6.33 -21.67
C PRO A 281 -8.13 -6.04 -22.47
N ASP A 282 -8.24 -5.16 -23.47
CA ASP A 282 -7.07 -4.45 -24.00
C ASP A 282 -6.68 -3.34 -23.01
N LEU A 283 -5.44 -3.41 -22.53
CA LEU A 283 -4.91 -2.51 -21.50
C LEU A 283 -4.15 -1.31 -22.10
N THR A 284 -4.05 -1.21 -23.43
CA THR A 284 -3.22 -0.19 -24.11
C THR A 284 -3.68 1.23 -23.83
N GLU A 285 -4.97 1.52 -23.99
CA GLU A 285 -5.52 2.85 -23.70
C GLU A 285 -5.57 3.13 -22.20
N PHE A 286 -5.94 2.11 -21.42
CA PHE A 286 -5.96 2.18 -19.96
C PHE A 286 -4.61 2.60 -19.37
N ALA A 287 -3.50 2.06 -19.89
CA ALA A 287 -2.16 2.37 -19.39
C ALA A 287 -1.84 3.87 -19.42
N GLY A 288 -2.29 4.61 -20.44
CA GLY A 288 -2.10 6.06 -20.52
C GLY A 288 -3.06 6.84 -19.62
N ARG A 289 -4.30 6.37 -19.46
CA ARG A 289 -5.32 7.06 -18.64
C ARG A 289 -5.05 6.94 -17.15
N VAL A 290 -4.52 5.80 -16.71
CA VAL A 290 -4.28 5.50 -15.29
C VAL A 290 -3.01 6.13 -14.74
N GLU A 291 -2.06 6.49 -15.61
CA GLU A 291 -0.72 6.98 -15.25
C GLU A 291 -0.71 8.05 -14.15
N PRO A 292 -1.58 9.08 -14.14
CA PRO A 292 -1.57 10.11 -13.10
C PRO A 292 -1.93 9.60 -11.69
N ALA A 293 -2.69 8.50 -11.60
CA ALA A 293 -3.15 7.95 -10.33
C ALA A 293 -2.17 6.94 -9.71
N LEU A 294 -1.32 6.32 -10.53
CA LEU A 294 -0.41 5.25 -10.11
C LEU A 294 0.57 5.66 -8.99
N PRO A 295 1.18 6.86 -8.98
CA PRO A 295 2.17 7.18 -7.95
C PRO A 295 1.58 7.28 -6.54
N VAL A 296 0.27 7.49 -6.38
CA VAL A 296 -0.39 7.39 -5.05
C VAL A 296 -0.43 5.95 -4.57
N LEU A 297 -0.77 5.03 -5.46
CA LEU A 297 -0.76 3.60 -5.16
C LEU A 297 0.65 3.16 -4.78
N ASP A 298 1.64 3.55 -5.57
CA ASP A 298 3.06 3.27 -5.29
C ASP A 298 3.50 3.90 -3.96
N GLY A 299 3.05 5.11 -3.64
CA GLY A 299 3.30 5.76 -2.36
C GLY A 299 2.70 5.02 -1.16
N VAL A 300 1.51 4.45 -1.28
CA VAL A 300 0.87 3.63 -0.22
C VAL A 300 1.66 2.34 0.03
N LEU A 301 2.12 1.68 -1.04
CA LEU A 301 3.02 0.52 -0.93
C LEU A 301 4.33 0.90 -0.26
N ALA A 302 4.95 1.99 -0.73
CA ALA A 302 6.22 2.49 -0.22
C ALA A 302 6.13 2.83 1.27
N LEU A 303 5.06 3.53 1.69
CA LEU A 303 4.83 3.87 3.09
C LEU A 303 4.71 2.62 3.96
N SER A 304 4.00 1.60 3.48
CA SER A 304 3.85 0.32 4.17
C SER A 304 5.20 -0.37 4.38
N LEU A 305 6.02 -0.39 3.34
CA LEU A 305 7.34 -1.01 3.36
C LEU A 305 8.36 -0.23 4.20
N CYS A 306 8.43 1.09 4.06
CA CYS A 306 9.34 1.93 4.84
C CYS A 306 9.12 1.77 6.35
N ARG A 307 7.86 1.62 6.78
CA ARG A 307 7.51 1.39 8.20
C ARG A 307 7.85 -0.01 8.71
N GLY A 308 7.85 -0.99 7.81
CA GLY A 308 8.17 -2.38 8.15
C GLY A 308 9.66 -2.71 8.08
N HIS A 309 10.45 -1.83 7.48
CA HIS A 309 11.89 -2.00 7.29
C HIS A 309 12.67 -1.83 8.60
N ASP A 310 13.65 -2.70 8.83
CA ASP A 310 14.62 -2.55 9.92
C ASP A 310 15.80 -1.69 9.42
N PRO A 311 16.06 -0.49 10.00
CA PRO A 311 17.17 0.37 9.59
C PRO A 311 18.57 -0.26 9.74
N ALA A 312 18.69 -1.38 10.46
CA ALA A 312 19.94 -2.14 10.52
C ALA A 312 20.18 -3.00 9.27
N ASP A 313 19.12 -3.36 8.55
CA ASP A 313 19.20 -4.10 7.31
C ASP A 313 19.45 -3.15 6.12
N PRO A 314 20.26 -3.55 5.13
CA PRO A 314 20.60 -2.68 4.02
C PRO A 314 19.44 -2.55 3.02
N LEU A 315 19.46 -1.47 2.24
CA LEU A 315 18.65 -1.35 1.02
C LEU A 315 19.49 -1.66 -0.21
N LEU A 316 18.85 -2.11 -1.27
CA LEU A 316 19.44 -2.36 -2.58
C LEU A 316 18.94 -1.33 -3.60
N VAL A 317 19.84 -0.88 -4.46
CA VAL A 317 19.52 -0.05 -5.63
C VAL A 317 20.00 -0.78 -6.89
N THR A 318 19.10 -0.92 -7.86
CA THR A 318 19.40 -1.52 -9.18
C THR A 318 18.73 -0.75 -10.30
N GLY A 319 19.33 -0.76 -11.49
CA GLY A 319 18.77 -0.11 -12.68
C GLY A 319 17.63 -0.94 -13.28
N VAL A 320 16.48 -0.30 -13.54
CA VAL A 320 15.29 -0.93 -14.16
C VAL A 320 14.54 0.10 -15.01
N ASP A 321 14.22 -0.25 -16.27
CA ASP A 321 13.41 0.57 -17.19
C ASP A 321 13.91 2.03 -17.30
N GLY A 322 15.23 2.22 -17.37
CA GLY A 322 15.86 3.55 -17.46
C GLY A 322 15.84 4.37 -16.16
N GLY A 323 15.39 3.80 -15.05
CA GLY A 323 15.45 4.41 -13.71
C GLY A 323 16.09 3.49 -12.68
N LEU A 324 15.85 3.81 -11.41
CA LEU A 324 16.38 3.13 -10.24
C LEU A 324 15.25 2.50 -9.43
N LEU A 325 15.41 1.23 -9.09
CA LEU A 325 14.53 0.50 -8.17
C LEU A 325 15.21 0.38 -6.81
N LEU A 326 14.53 0.84 -5.75
CA LEU A 326 14.94 0.68 -4.36
C LEU A 326 14.24 -0.55 -3.76
N VAL A 327 15.00 -1.46 -3.16
CA VAL A 327 14.53 -2.76 -2.68
C VAL A 327 15.03 -3.03 -1.26
N ASP A 328 14.18 -3.55 -0.39
CA ASP A 328 14.57 -4.12 0.90
C ASP A 328 15.41 -5.40 0.69
N ALA A 329 16.61 -5.46 1.25
CA ALA A 329 17.53 -6.57 1.00
C ALA A 329 17.17 -7.90 1.69
N GLN A 330 16.33 -7.85 2.72
CA GLN A 330 15.97 -9.00 3.54
C GLN A 330 14.98 -9.88 2.76
N GLY A 331 13.86 -9.30 2.33
CA GLY A 331 12.79 -10.02 1.62
C GLY A 331 12.69 -9.75 0.13
N MET A 332 13.59 -8.94 -0.45
CA MET A 332 13.50 -8.44 -1.83
C MET A 332 12.18 -7.69 -2.09
N PHE A 333 11.71 -6.91 -1.11
CA PHE A 333 10.50 -6.09 -1.25
C PHE A 333 10.83 -4.79 -1.96
N PRO A 334 10.32 -4.53 -3.17
CA PRO A 334 10.60 -3.27 -3.84
C PRO A 334 9.82 -2.13 -3.17
N ILE A 335 10.54 -1.14 -2.67
CA ILE A 335 10.01 -0.01 -1.90
C ILE A 335 9.49 1.08 -2.84
N GLY A 336 10.23 1.36 -3.91
CA GLY A 336 9.88 2.41 -4.85
C GLY A 336 10.78 2.42 -6.07
N TRP A 337 10.34 3.15 -7.10
CA TRP A 337 11.11 3.40 -8.31
C TRP A 337 11.16 4.90 -8.56
N ALA A 338 12.30 5.38 -9.04
CA ALA A 338 12.47 6.78 -9.46
C ALA A 338 13.38 6.86 -10.69
N PRO A 339 13.26 7.91 -11.52
CA PRO A 339 14.16 8.10 -12.65
C PRO A 339 15.61 8.36 -12.23
N ASP A 340 15.82 8.88 -11.02
CA ASP A 340 17.12 9.28 -10.49
C ASP A 340 17.21 9.07 -8.96
N VAL A 341 18.38 9.37 -8.40
CA VAL A 341 18.62 9.23 -6.96
C VAL A 341 17.77 10.18 -6.13
N ALA A 342 17.51 11.39 -6.61
CA ALA A 342 16.75 12.40 -5.87
C ALA A 342 15.34 11.89 -5.53
N GLY A 343 14.69 11.20 -6.48
CA GLY A 343 13.40 10.56 -6.23
C GLY A 343 13.45 9.38 -5.27
N LEU A 344 14.60 8.73 -5.05
CA LEU A 344 14.75 7.64 -4.07
C LEU A 344 15.04 8.13 -2.64
N LEU A 345 15.59 9.33 -2.47
CA LEU A 345 15.99 9.85 -1.16
C LEU A 345 14.85 9.94 -0.12
N PRO A 346 13.60 10.30 -0.49
CA PRO A 346 12.49 10.26 0.46
C PRO A 346 12.24 8.85 1.01
N HIS A 347 12.28 7.83 0.16
CA HIS A 347 12.11 6.43 0.57
C HIS A 347 13.26 5.97 1.47
N TRP A 348 14.51 6.25 1.09
CA TRP A 348 15.70 5.92 1.90
C TRP A 348 15.66 6.60 3.28
N THR A 349 15.24 7.87 3.33
CA THR A 349 15.08 8.60 4.60
C THR A 349 13.96 8.01 5.45
N ALA A 350 12.82 7.66 4.84
CA ALA A 350 11.70 7.03 5.53
C ALA A 350 12.06 5.64 6.11
N CYS A 351 13.04 4.96 5.52
CA CYS A 351 13.62 3.71 6.01
C CYS A 351 14.67 3.90 7.12
N GLY A 352 14.94 5.13 7.57
CA GLY A 352 15.92 5.40 8.63
C GLY A 352 17.37 5.55 8.15
N ARG A 353 17.58 5.76 6.85
CA ARG A 353 18.90 5.94 6.21
C ARG A 353 19.87 4.76 6.39
N PRO A 354 19.44 3.52 6.09
CA PRO A 354 20.31 2.35 6.15
C PRO A 354 21.45 2.41 5.10
N PRO A 355 22.48 1.55 5.23
CA PRO A 355 23.47 1.33 4.18
C PRO A 355 22.82 0.92 2.85
N VAL A 356 23.41 1.38 1.74
CA VAL A 356 22.89 1.14 0.38
C VAL A 356 23.83 0.25 -0.41
N LEU A 357 23.31 -0.87 -0.88
CA LEU A 357 23.95 -1.80 -1.80
C LEU A 357 23.56 -1.43 -3.23
N VAL A 358 24.51 -1.00 -4.07
CA VAL A 358 24.22 -0.67 -5.47
C VAL A 358 24.70 -1.80 -6.37
N CYS A 359 23.77 -2.48 -7.03
CA CYS A 359 24.06 -3.58 -7.94
C CYS A 359 24.51 -3.06 -9.32
N ASP A 360 25.47 -3.73 -9.93
CA ASP A 360 25.83 -3.47 -11.33
C ASP A 360 24.62 -3.68 -12.27
N GLY A 361 24.49 -2.79 -13.25
CA GLY A 361 23.31 -2.72 -14.11
C GLY A 361 23.26 -1.42 -14.92
N PRO A 362 22.17 -1.18 -15.67
CA PRO A 362 21.99 0.06 -16.45
C PRO A 362 21.69 1.25 -15.53
N LEU A 363 22.67 1.65 -14.72
CA LEU A 363 22.58 2.75 -13.76
C LEU A 363 22.76 4.11 -14.48
N PRO A 364 22.05 5.17 -14.06
CA PRO A 364 22.38 6.52 -14.45
C PRO A 364 23.84 6.86 -14.08
N ALA A 365 24.54 7.57 -14.96
CA ALA A 365 25.97 7.87 -14.77
C ALA A 365 26.28 8.66 -13.49
N SER A 366 25.32 9.41 -12.94
CA SER A 366 25.49 10.16 -11.70
C SER A 366 25.11 9.38 -10.44
N CYS A 367 24.50 8.19 -10.56
CA CYS A 367 23.87 7.46 -9.45
C CYS A 367 24.79 7.31 -8.23
N LEU A 368 26.02 6.82 -8.42
CA LEU A 368 26.98 6.59 -7.34
C LEU A 368 27.42 7.90 -6.67
N ARG A 369 27.63 8.95 -7.46
CA ARG A 369 28.01 10.28 -6.96
C ARG A 369 26.87 10.93 -6.18
N ASP A 370 25.65 10.83 -6.68
CA ASP A 370 24.48 11.47 -6.08
C ASP A 370 24.13 10.78 -4.75
N LEU A 371 24.21 9.45 -4.67
CA LEU A 371 24.04 8.70 -3.41
C LEU A 371 25.11 9.09 -2.37
N ALA A 372 26.38 9.15 -2.77
CA ALA A 372 27.46 9.56 -1.88
C ALA A 372 27.31 11.02 -1.41
N THR A 373 26.89 11.92 -2.31
CA THR A 373 26.64 13.34 -2.00
C THR A 373 25.45 13.50 -1.04
N ALA A 374 24.44 12.65 -1.17
CA ALA A 374 23.33 12.57 -0.23
C ALA A 374 23.72 12.00 1.15
N GLY A 375 24.97 11.54 1.31
CA GLY A 375 25.51 11.00 2.55
C GLY A 375 25.18 9.53 2.80
N ALA A 376 24.81 8.77 1.76
CA ALA A 376 24.59 7.34 1.90
C ALA A 376 25.91 6.58 2.07
N ASP A 377 25.94 5.62 2.98
CA ASP A 377 26.99 4.60 3.05
C ASP A 377 26.76 3.59 1.93
N VAL A 378 27.58 3.68 0.87
CA VAL A 378 27.41 2.91 -0.36
C VAL A 378 28.39 1.75 -0.40
N LEU A 379 27.90 0.57 -0.78
CA LEU A 379 28.72 -0.58 -1.19
C LEU A 379 28.26 -1.03 -2.59
N THR A 380 29.17 -1.24 -3.52
CA THR A 380 28.82 -1.57 -4.90
C THR A 380 29.85 -2.46 -5.60
N ASP A 381 29.39 -3.29 -6.53
CA ASP A 381 30.21 -3.99 -7.53
C ASP A 381 30.26 -3.24 -8.89
N ALA A 382 29.44 -2.19 -9.06
CA ALA A 382 29.48 -1.33 -10.22
C ALA A 382 30.82 -0.57 -10.28
N ARG A 383 31.35 -0.40 -11.48
CA ARG A 383 32.63 0.31 -11.67
C ARG A 383 32.41 1.82 -11.52
N PRO A 384 33.13 2.50 -10.60
CA PRO A 384 33.03 3.95 -10.47
C PRO A 384 33.50 4.67 -11.73
N LEU A 385 32.86 5.79 -12.04
CA LEU A 385 33.27 6.72 -13.08
C LEU A 385 34.25 7.76 -12.52
N ARG A 386 34.87 8.52 -13.42
CA ARG A 386 35.76 9.62 -13.04
C ARG A 386 34.99 10.65 -12.20
N GLY A 387 35.50 10.94 -11.01
CA GLY A 387 34.92 11.92 -10.09
C GLY A 387 33.92 11.34 -9.10
N ASP A 388 33.67 10.02 -9.14
CA ASP A 388 32.87 9.37 -8.10
C ASP A 388 33.70 9.24 -6.82
N PRO A 389 33.17 9.63 -5.65
CA PRO A 389 33.91 9.65 -4.38
C PRO A 389 33.97 8.25 -3.73
N LEU A 390 34.34 7.23 -4.51
CA LEU A 390 34.39 5.84 -4.09
C LEU A 390 35.82 5.35 -3.92
N SER A 391 36.05 4.53 -2.90
CA SER A 391 37.31 3.85 -2.64
C SER A 391 37.18 2.35 -2.84
N ARG A 392 38.24 1.70 -3.30
CA ARG A 392 38.24 0.25 -3.51
C ARG A 392 38.42 -0.48 -2.19
N LEU A 393 37.59 -1.50 -1.92
CA LEU A 393 37.79 -2.38 -0.78
C LEU A 393 38.96 -3.36 -1.04
N PRO A 394 39.78 -3.66 -0.02
CA PRO A 394 40.84 -4.67 -0.11
C PRO A 394 40.24 -6.09 0.01
N TRP A 395 39.35 -6.44 -0.92
CA TRP A 395 38.62 -7.71 -0.93
C TRP A 395 38.96 -8.55 -2.18
N ARG A 396 38.60 -9.84 -2.16
CA ARG A 396 38.87 -10.77 -3.28
C ARG A 396 38.09 -10.40 -4.54
N SER A 397 36.86 -9.92 -4.38
CA SER A 397 36.04 -9.37 -5.45
C SER A 397 36.16 -7.85 -5.48
N PRO A 398 36.19 -7.20 -6.66
CA PRO A 398 36.35 -5.76 -6.76
C PRO A 398 35.07 -5.03 -6.33
N LEU A 399 34.93 -4.82 -5.02
CA LEU A 399 33.89 -3.97 -4.44
C LEU A 399 34.43 -2.56 -4.18
N TRP A 400 33.55 -1.58 -4.28
CA TRP A 400 33.81 -0.17 -4.04
C TRP A 400 32.89 0.35 -2.94
N THR A 401 33.34 1.35 -2.21
CA THR A 401 32.56 1.90 -1.11
C THR A 401 32.75 3.40 -0.91
N HIS A 402 31.68 4.04 -0.45
CA HIS A 402 31.66 5.35 0.19
C HIS A 402 31.24 5.12 1.64
N GLY A 403 32.07 5.54 2.61
CA GLY A 403 31.87 5.23 4.04
C GLY A 403 32.66 4.00 4.50
N THR A 404 32.23 3.41 5.62
CA THR A 404 32.88 2.26 6.26
C THR A 404 31.89 1.07 6.35
N PRO A 405 31.79 0.24 5.29
CA PRO A 405 30.80 -0.82 5.25
C PRO A 405 31.16 -1.92 6.26
N ALA A 406 30.15 -2.50 6.91
CA ALA A 406 30.35 -3.66 7.76
C ALA A 406 30.93 -4.84 6.93
N PRO A 407 31.95 -5.57 7.39
CA PRO A 407 32.53 -6.69 6.65
C PRO A 407 31.51 -7.79 6.29
N ALA A 408 30.53 -8.03 7.16
CA ALA A 408 29.45 -8.98 6.93
C ALA A 408 28.60 -8.58 5.70
N LEU A 409 28.35 -7.28 5.52
CA LEU A 409 27.61 -6.74 4.38
C LEU A 409 28.36 -6.97 3.07
N ALA A 410 29.68 -6.75 3.06
CA ALA A 410 30.52 -7.03 1.90
C ALA A 410 30.56 -8.51 1.52
N ALA A 411 30.49 -9.41 2.50
CA ALA A 411 30.42 -10.86 2.27
C ALA A 411 29.06 -11.30 1.72
N ALA A 412 27.95 -10.68 2.17
CA ALA A 412 26.59 -11.00 1.75
C ALA A 412 26.21 -10.41 0.38
N PHE A 413 26.89 -9.34 -0.06
CA PHE A 413 26.57 -8.57 -1.27
C PHE A 413 26.26 -9.43 -2.51
N PRO A 414 27.08 -10.42 -2.91
CA PRO A 414 26.83 -11.18 -4.14
C PRO A 414 25.47 -11.90 -4.14
N GLY A 415 25.05 -12.44 -3.00
CA GLY A 415 23.76 -13.13 -2.87
C GLY A 415 22.56 -12.16 -2.88
N HIS A 416 22.75 -10.91 -2.46
CA HIS A 416 21.73 -9.87 -2.63
C HIS A 416 21.63 -9.42 -4.10
N ALA A 417 22.76 -9.22 -4.76
CA ALA A 417 22.80 -8.81 -6.16
C ALA A 417 22.16 -9.85 -7.10
N GLU A 418 22.44 -11.14 -6.88
CA GLU A 418 21.83 -12.23 -7.65
C GLU A 418 20.30 -12.27 -7.51
N ARG A 419 19.79 -12.19 -6.26
CA ARG A 419 18.34 -12.17 -6.00
C ARG A 419 17.66 -10.92 -6.58
N ALA A 420 18.31 -9.76 -6.52
CA ALA A 420 17.81 -8.53 -7.12
C ALA A 420 17.74 -8.65 -8.66
N ALA A 421 18.77 -9.20 -9.30
CA ALA A 421 18.76 -9.45 -10.74
C ALA A 421 17.64 -10.43 -11.14
N GLU A 422 17.43 -11.50 -10.36
CA GLU A 422 16.35 -12.45 -10.59
C GLU A 422 14.96 -11.81 -10.44
N LEU A 423 14.76 -10.97 -9.41
CA LEU A 423 13.55 -10.19 -9.20
C LEU A 423 13.25 -9.31 -10.41
N VAL A 424 14.21 -8.49 -10.82
CA VAL A 424 14.08 -7.55 -11.95
C VAL A 424 13.73 -8.30 -13.22
N ARG A 425 14.50 -9.34 -13.56
CA ARG A 425 14.25 -10.16 -14.75
C ARG A 425 12.83 -10.73 -14.73
N SER A 426 12.43 -11.35 -13.62
CA SER A 426 11.18 -12.12 -13.56
C SER A 426 9.91 -11.27 -13.57
N LEU A 427 9.91 -10.14 -12.84
CA LEU A 427 8.68 -9.35 -12.60
C LEU A 427 8.66 -7.99 -13.33
N PHE A 428 9.82 -7.41 -13.63
CA PHE A 428 9.91 -6.13 -14.31
C PHE A 428 10.19 -6.26 -15.81
N VAL A 429 10.84 -7.35 -16.25
CA VAL A 429 11.21 -7.55 -17.67
C VAL A 429 10.36 -8.62 -18.34
N ASP A 430 10.33 -9.85 -17.81
CA ASP A 430 9.77 -11.00 -18.52
C ASP A 430 8.23 -11.03 -18.54
N ARG A 431 7.57 -10.35 -17.60
CA ARG A 431 6.11 -10.42 -17.40
C ARG A 431 5.44 -9.06 -17.60
N LEU A 432 5.56 -8.50 -18.81
CA LEU A 432 4.90 -7.24 -19.16
C LEU A 432 3.38 -7.43 -19.29
N ALA A 433 2.59 -6.66 -18.55
CA ALA A 433 1.12 -6.68 -18.63
C ALA A 433 0.61 -6.20 -20.00
N VAL A 434 1.29 -5.20 -20.60
CA VAL A 434 0.96 -4.54 -21.86
C VAL A 434 2.20 -4.50 -22.78
N PRO A 435 2.66 -5.64 -23.32
CA PRO A 435 3.96 -5.74 -24.00
C PRO A 435 4.14 -4.84 -25.24
N ARG A 436 3.04 -4.36 -25.84
CA ARG A 436 3.05 -3.55 -27.07
C ARG A 436 2.95 -2.04 -26.80
N ALA A 437 2.69 -1.63 -25.57
CA ALA A 437 2.51 -0.24 -25.21
C ALA A 437 3.77 0.29 -24.51
N ARG A 438 3.99 1.61 -24.61
CA ARG A 438 4.92 2.32 -23.71
C ARG A 438 4.24 2.53 -22.35
N ALA A 439 3.87 1.44 -21.69
CA ALA A 439 3.12 1.43 -20.45
C ALA A 439 4.02 1.38 -19.20
N GLY A 440 5.20 2.00 -19.26
CA GLY A 440 6.22 1.93 -18.20
C GLY A 440 5.65 2.16 -16.79
N PRO A 441 4.87 3.23 -16.54
CA PRO A 441 4.25 3.47 -15.23
C PRO A 441 3.36 2.30 -14.76
N LEU A 442 2.42 1.83 -15.58
CA LEU A 442 1.53 0.73 -15.21
C LEU A 442 2.31 -0.57 -14.96
N GLU A 443 3.31 -0.85 -15.80
CA GLU A 443 4.19 -2.01 -15.62
C GLU A 443 4.94 -1.97 -14.29
N ARG A 444 5.45 -0.79 -13.91
CA ARG A 444 6.17 -0.60 -12.65
C ARG A 444 5.23 -0.76 -11.46
N SER A 445 4.11 -0.06 -11.43
CA SER A 445 3.19 -0.12 -10.27
C SER A 445 2.59 -1.51 -10.07
N THR A 446 2.24 -2.21 -11.15
CA THR A 446 1.79 -3.61 -11.04
C THR A 446 2.92 -4.56 -10.64
N ALA A 447 4.15 -4.34 -11.09
CA ALA A 447 5.31 -5.11 -10.65
C ALA A 447 5.64 -4.87 -9.17
N LEU A 448 5.54 -3.63 -8.67
CA LEU A 448 5.69 -3.30 -7.25
C LEU A 448 4.65 -4.04 -6.40
N ALA A 449 3.36 -3.92 -6.77
CA ALA A 449 2.26 -4.59 -6.07
C ALA A 449 2.40 -6.13 -6.09
N ALA A 450 2.69 -6.72 -7.25
CA ALA A 450 2.88 -8.16 -7.37
C ALA A 450 4.09 -8.65 -6.56
N SER A 451 5.21 -7.94 -6.63
CA SER A 451 6.43 -8.28 -5.89
C SER A 451 6.20 -8.21 -4.38
N LEU A 452 5.51 -7.18 -3.88
CA LEU A 452 5.14 -7.09 -2.46
C LEU A 452 4.31 -8.30 -2.04
N ALA A 453 3.23 -8.60 -2.77
CA ALA A 453 2.31 -9.67 -2.42
C ALA A 453 2.99 -11.04 -2.43
N LEU A 454 3.77 -11.33 -3.47
CA LEU A 454 4.56 -12.55 -3.58
C LEU A 454 5.65 -12.63 -2.51
N GLY A 455 6.33 -11.52 -2.21
CA GLY A 455 7.31 -11.42 -1.13
C GLY A 455 6.68 -11.74 0.22
N LEU A 456 5.47 -11.24 0.50
CA LEU A 456 4.76 -11.50 1.75
C LEU A 456 4.33 -12.96 1.86
N ILE A 457 3.90 -13.58 0.75
CA ILE A 457 3.63 -15.03 0.70
C ILE A 457 4.93 -15.80 1.02
N ALA A 458 6.02 -15.46 0.36
CA ALA A 458 7.30 -16.15 0.55
C ALA A 458 7.83 -16.01 1.99
N TRP A 459 7.75 -14.78 2.52
CA TRP A 459 8.12 -14.44 3.88
C TRP A 459 7.32 -15.26 4.89
N THR A 460 6.00 -15.30 4.73
CA THR A 460 5.10 -16.02 5.65
C THR A 460 5.39 -17.51 5.66
N LEU A 461 5.67 -18.11 4.49
CA LEU A 461 5.79 -19.57 4.38
C LEU A 461 7.20 -20.09 4.68
N TRP A 462 8.26 -19.32 4.39
CA TRP A 462 9.60 -19.89 4.25
C TRP A 462 10.72 -19.16 4.97
N ARG A 463 10.48 -17.98 5.56
CA ARG A 463 11.54 -17.16 6.20
C ARG A 463 12.37 -17.92 7.27
N ASP A 464 11.77 -18.90 7.94
CA ASP A 464 12.44 -19.67 9.00
C ASP A 464 13.32 -20.80 8.45
N ARG A 465 13.29 -21.06 7.14
CA ARG A 465 13.96 -22.21 6.49
C ARG A 465 14.89 -21.82 5.36
N GLU A 466 14.57 -20.77 4.63
CA GLU A 466 15.37 -20.26 3.52
C GLU A 466 15.13 -18.76 3.34
N THR A 467 15.99 -18.11 2.57
CA THR A 467 15.90 -16.66 2.37
C THR A 467 14.69 -16.33 1.47
N PRO A 468 13.67 -15.61 1.97
CA PRO A 468 12.48 -15.33 1.19
C PRO A 468 12.76 -14.32 0.07
N HIS A 469 12.11 -14.51 -1.08
CA HIS A 469 12.06 -13.53 -2.16
C HIS A 469 10.81 -13.77 -3.05
N PRO A 470 10.29 -12.74 -3.76
CA PRO A 470 9.05 -12.85 -4.56
C PRO A 470 9.07 -13.96 -5.61
N VAL A 471 10.22 -14.19 -6.26
CA VAL A 471 10.34 -15.19 -7.34
C VAL A 471 10.20 -16.62 -6.82
N LEU A 472 10.48 -16.87 -5.53
CA LEU A 472 10.25 -18.16 -4.89
C LEU A 472 8.77 -18.52 -4.85
N ALA A 473 7.92 -17.57 -4.42
CA ALA A 473 6.47 -17.76 -4.39
C ALA A 473 5.90 -17.90 -5.80
N LEU A 474 6.37 -17.06 -6.74
CA LEU A 474 6.00 -17.13 -8.14
C LEU A 474 6.24 -18.53 -8.72
N THR A 475 7.43 -19.09 -8.48
CA THR A 475 7.82 -20.40 -9.02
C THR A 475 7.06 -21.55 -8.36
N ARG A 476 6.92 -21.55 -7.02
CA ARG A 476 6.31 -22.68 -6.28
C ARG A 476 4.79 -22.81 -6.46
N PHE A 477 4.13 -21.72 -6.84
CA PHE A 477 2.68 -21.67 -7.05
C PHE A 477 2.30 -21.45 -8.53
N ALA A 478 3.25 -21.48 -9.47
CA ALA A 478 2.99 -21.25 -10.89
C ALA A 478 1.97 -22.24 -11.48
N ASP A 479 2.01 -23.49 -11.04
CA ASP A 479 1.15 -24.60 -11.48
C ASP A 479 0.01 -24.90 -10.51
N LEU A 480 -0.21 -24.07 -9.48
CA LEU A 480 -1.35 -24.24 -8.60
C LEU A 480 -2.61 -23.75 -9.32
N GLU A 481 -3.56 -24.66 -9.60
CA GLU A 481 -4.81 -24.31 -10.28
C GLU A 481 -5.92 -23.86 -9.32
N ALA A 482 -6.92 -23.14 -9.85
CA ALA A 482 -8.12 -22.73 -9.13
C ALA A 482 -9.38 -22.82 -10.00
N THR A 483 -10.50 -23.14 -9.34
CA THR A 483 -11.85 -22.95 -9.89
C THR A 483 -12.53 -21.79 -9.20
N VAL A 484 -13.15 -20.90 -9.96
CA VAL A 484 -13.72 -19.65 -9.44
C VAL A 484 -15.23 -19.64 -9.67
N ARG A 485 -15.99 -19.33 -8.63
CA ARG A 485 -17.45 -19.20 -8.70
C ARG A 485 -17.87 -17.81 -8.26
N TYR A 486 -18.63 -17.12 -9.11
CA TYR A 486 -19.16 -15.79 -8.83
C TYR A 486 -20.57 -15.91 -8.26
N GLU A 487 -20.75 -15.39 -7.05
CA GLU A 487 -22.04 -15.23 -6.38
C GLU A 487 -22.32 -13.72 -6.20
N PRO A 488 -23.56 -13.32 -5.86
CA PRO A 488 -23.92 -11.90 -5.75
C PRO A 488 -23.07 -11.11 -4.75
N ARG A 489 -22.63 -11.74 -3.65
CA ARG A 489 -21.86 -11.08 -2.57
C ARG A 489 -20.45 -11.65 -2.36
N VAL A 490 -20.15 -12.77 -3.00
CA VAL A 490 -18.94 -13.55 -2.75
C VAL A 490 -18.37 -14.06 -4.06
N VAL A 491 -17.05 -14.07 -4.18
CA VAL A 491 -16.32 -14.82 -5.20
C VAL A 491 -15.59 -15.96 -4.48
N ARG A 492 -15.94 -17.21 -4.81
CA ARG A 492 -15.33 -18.40 -4.18
C ARG A 492 -14.21 -18.92 -5.07
N VAL A 493 -13.02 -19.04 -4.51
CA VAL A 493 -11.84 -19.62 -5.15
C VAL A 493 -11.57 -20.97 -4.53
N ARG A 494 -11.84 -22.04 -5.27
CA ARG A 494 -11.58 -23.41 -4.85
C ARG A 494 -10.20 -23.84 -5.34
N LEU A 495 -9.36 -24.29 -4.42
CA LEU A 495 -8.00 -24.76 -4.66
C LEU A 495 -7.91 -26.28 -4.47
N PRO A 496 -7.04 -26.98 -5.22
CA PRO A 496 -6.85 -28.41 -5.03
C PRO A 496 -6.28 -28.71 -3.64
N LEU A 497 -6.85 -29.72 -2.97
CA LEU A 497 -6.34 -30.20 -1.69
C LEU A 497 -4.94 -30.81 -1.86
N GLY A 498 -4.07 -30.59 -0.89
CA GLY A 498 -2.71 -31.12 -0.89
C GLY A 498 -1.76 -30.32 0.01
N PRO A 499 -0.45 -30.62 -0.03
CA PRO A 499 0.54 -29.95 0.81
C PRO A 499 0.54 -28.43 0.63
N ARG A 500 0.45 -27.94 -0.62
CA ARG A 500 0.40 -26.51 -0.93
C ARG A 500 -0.82 -25.82 -0.35
N HIS A 501 -2.01 -26.42 -0.47
CA HIS A 501 -3.22 -25.90 0.18
C HIS A 501 -3.07 -25.90 1.70
N ALA A 502 -2.57 -26.98 2.29
CA ALA A 502 -2.38 -27.07 3.74
C ALA A 502 -1.37 -26.03 4.26
N ASP A 503 -0.32 -25.73 3.51
CA ASP A 503 0.65 -24.68 3.83
C ASP A 503 0.01 -23.29 3.79
N LEU A 504 -0.73 -22.97 2.72
CA LEU A 504 -1.44 -21.69 2.59
C LEU A 504 -2.49 -21.52 3.70
N TRP A 505 -3.27 -22.57 3.99
CA TRP A 505 -4.32 -22.54 5.02
C TRP A 505 -3.75 -22.36 6.43
N ARG A 506 -2.76 -23.18 6.83
CA ARG A 506 -2.16 -23.11 8.17
C ARG A 506 -1.51 -21.77 8.48
N ASN A 507 -1.05 -21.08 7.45
CA ASN A 507 -0.41 -19.77 7.58
C ASN A 507 -1.37 -18.60 7.30
N GLY A 508 -2.69 -18.85 7.25
CA GLY A 508 -3.71 -17.81 7.11
C GLY A 508 -3.72 -17.09 5.74
N LEU A 509 -3.02 -17.61 4.74
CA LEU A 509 -3.00 -17.03 3.39
C LEU A 509 -4.29 -17.28 2.60
N LEU A 510 -5.15 -18.17 3.09
CA LEU A 510 -6.48 -18.46 2.55
C LEU A 510 -7.61 -17.79 3.37
N THR A 511 -7.28 -16.79 4.20
CA THR A 511 -8.30 -16.01 4.92
C THR A 511 -9.13 -15.20 3.93
N ASP A 512 -10.44 -15.11 4.18
CA ASP A 512 -11.36 -14.33 3.35
C ASP A 512 -10.93 -12.87 3.26
N VAL A 513 -11.02 -12.30 2.05
CA VAL A 513 -10.69 -10.90 1.77
C VAL A 513 -11.99 -10.15 1.50
N PRO A 514 -12.46 -9.31 2.44
CA PRO A 514 -13.70 -8.57 2.25
C PRO A 514 -13.50 -7.43 1.23
N HIS A 515 -14.60 -6.98 0.64
CA HIS A 515 -14.66 -5.73 -0.15
C HIS A 515 -13.62 -5.58 -1.25
N VAL A 516 -13.35 -6.64 -2.03
CA VAL A 516 -12.41 -6.55 -3.15
C VAL A 516 -12.96 -5.59 -4.22
N VAL A 517 -12.32 -4.44 -4.36
CA VAL A 517 -12.83 -3.28 -5.13
C VAL A 517 -13.12 -3.62 -6.59
N TRP A 518 -12.22 -4.32 -7.27
CA TRP A 518 -12.40 -4.71 -8.67
C TRP A 518 -13.40 -5.87 -8.87
N LEU A 519 -13.81 -6.53 -7.78
CA LEU A 519 -14.91 -7.50 -7.80
C LEU A 519 -16.23 -6.85 -7.41
N GLY A 520 -16.36 -5.52 -7.51
CA GLY A 520 -17.58 -4.78 -7.14
C GLY A 520 -17.87 -4.86 -5.64
N GLY A 521 -16.84 -4.85 -4.80
CA GLY A 521 -16.98 -4.91 -3.34
C GLY A 521 -17.39 -6.27 -2.78
N ARG A 522 -17.40 -7.33 -3.61
CA ARG A 522 -17.65 -8.71 -3.14
C ARG A 522 -16.49 -9.21 -2.27
N SER A 523 -16.80 -10.14 -1.37
CA SER A 523 -15.78 -10.83 -0.58
C SER A 523 -15.15 -11.96 -1.39
N LEU A 524 -13.83 -12.06 -1.40
CA LEU A 524 -13.10 -13.19 -1.97
C LEU A 524 -12.90 -14.24 -0.88
N THR A 525 -13.36 -15.46 -1.11
CA THR A 525 -13.28 -16.55 -0.13
C THR A 525 -12.54 -17.74 -0.73
N PHE A 526 -11.78 -18.45 0.09
CA PHE A 526 -11.00 -19.61 -0.36
C PHE A 526 -11.56 -20.91 0.22
N SER A 527 -11.58 -21.96 -0.59
CA SER A 527 -11.95 -23.30 -0.14
C SER A 527 -11.08 -24.36 -0.79
N GLY A 528 -11.05 -25.56 -0.21
CA GLY A 528 -10.40 -26.72 -0.81
C GLY A 528 -11.38 -27.60 -1.58
N GLY A 529 -10.97 -28.15 -2.73
CA GLY A 529 -11.66 -29.25 -3.40
C GLY A 529 -11.55 -29.34 -4.91
#